data_AF-A0A2P6RGW9-F1
#
_entry.id   AF-A0A2P6RGW9-F1
#
_cell.length_a   1.000
_cell.length_b   1.000
_cell.length_c   1.000
_cell.angle_alpha   90.00
_cell.angle_beta   90.00
_cell.angle_gamma   90.00
#
_symmetry.space_group_name_H-M   'P 1'
#
loop_
_entity.id
_entity.type
_entity.pdbx_description
1 polymer ?
#
loop_
_entity_poly.entity_id
_entity_poly.type
_entity_poly.pdbx_seq_one_letter_code
_entity_poly.pdbx_strand_id
1 'polypeptide(L)'
;MSNLNKLDFAPLGTAGSGYHRWVRDVCQHLKAYGILDMILEPSQDVLTVEEAQALEANRAALEANKAKAIILMTRHMDDSLQYEYMNKKDPRRLWVSLKERFANVRNSLLLDLEVRWHSLSFCDFKSVLDYNSKALHIKSLMELCGKEIIDAMLIEKTLSTFPVSALMVTKNYRIDVTA
;
A
#
# COMPACT_ATOMS: atom_id res chain seq x y z
N MET A 1 -21.95 15.04 21.54
CA MET A 1 -20.68 14.43 21.96
C MET A 1 -20.12 13.64 20.79
N SER A 2 -19.21 14.24 20.04
CA SER A 2 -18.81 13.79 18.69
C SER A 2 -17.51 12.97 18.73
N ASN A 3 -17.56 11.76 18.17
CA ASN A 3 -16.44 11.02 17.57
C ASN A 3 -15.18 10.73 18.41
N LEU A 4 -15.32 10.17 19.63
CA LEU A 4 -14.18 9.63 20.39
C LEU A 4 -13.52 8.39 19.76
N ASN A 5 -14.20 7.71 18.82
CA ASN A 5 -13.72 6.47 18.20
C ASN A 5 -13.42 6.60 16.70
N LYS A 6 -13.04 7.80 16.22
CA LYS A 6 -12.57 7.91 14.84
C LYS A 6 -11.14 7.36 14.75
N LEU A 7 -10.93 6.39 13.87
CA LEU A 7 -9.59 5.94 13.48
C LEU A 7 -8.94 7.00 12.60
N ASP A 8 -7.62 7.12 12.68
CA ASP A 8 -6.85 8.07 11.89
C ASP A 8 -6.82 7.64 10.41
N PHE A 9 -6.81 6.32 10.17
CA PHE A 9 -6.85 5.71 8.84
C PHE A 9 -7.58 4.35 8.84
N ALA A 10 -7.71 3.74 7.65
CA ALA A 10 -8.44 2.50 7.49
C ALA A 10 -7.76 1.33 8.22
N PRO A 11 -8.51 0.51 8.99
CA PRO A 11 -7.93 -0.58 9.75
C PRO A 11 -7.51 -1.76 8.87
N LEU A 12 -6.55 -2.55 9.36
CA LEU A 12 -6.16 -3.84 8.81
C LEU A 12 -7.22 -4.90 9.14
N GLY A 13 -7.81 -5.50 8.11
CA GLY A 13 -8.76 -6.59 8.31
C GLY A 13 -8.09 -7.93 8.64
N THR A 14 -8.87 -8.84 9.21
CA THR A 14 -8.44 -10.16 9.72
C THR A 14 -7.69 -11.03 8.71
N ALA A 15 -8.14 -11.02 7.45
CA ALA A 15 -7.55 -11.77 6.35
C ALA A 15 -6.50 -10.96 5.56
N GLY A 16 -6.06 -9.80 6.07
CA GLY A 16 -5.10 -8.93 5.39
C GLY A 16 -5.73 -7.93 4.42
N SER A 17 -7.05 -7.77 4.43
CA SER A 17 -7.70 -6.73 3.64
C SER A 17 -7.21 -5.35 4.07
N GLY A 18 -6.82 -4.52 3.09
CA GLY A 18 -6.24 -3.21 3.35
C GLY A 18 -4.80 -3.20 3.84
N TYR A 19 -4.10 -4.35 3.91
CA TYR A 19 -2.74 -4.45 4.45
C TYR A 19 -1.74 -3.45 3.84
N HIS A 20 -1.73 -3.28 2.51
CA HIS A 20 -0.85 -2.31 1.85
C HIS A 20 -1.12 -0.86 2.26
N ARG A 21 -2.41 -0.50 2.42
CA ARG A 21 -2.83 0.85 2.82
C ARG A 21 -2.43 1.09 4.27
N TRP A 22 -2.71 0.11 5.12
CA TRP A 22 -2.33 0.12 6.53
C TRP A 22 -0.81 0.27 6.71
N VAL A 23 0.00 -0.52 6.00
CA VAL A 23 1.48 -0.43 6.03
C VAL A 23 1.95 0.97 5.67
N ARG A 24 1.42 1.54 4.58
CA ARG A 24 1.76 2.89 4.13
C ARG A 24 1.41 3.92 5.20
N ASP A 25 0.19 3.86 5.73
CA ASP A 25 -0.31 4.87 6.67
C ASP A 25 0.44 4.79 8.01
N VAL A 26 0.68 3.59 8.56
CA VAL A 26 1.53 3.39 9.75
C VAL A 26 2.93 3.96 9.53
N CYS A 27 3.59 3.64 8.42
CA CYS A 27 4.92 4.17 8.11
C CYS A 27 4.94 5.70 8.06
N GLN A 28 3.91 6.34 7.49
CA GLN A 28 3.83 7.80 7.42
C GLN A 28 3.60 8.43 8.80
N HIS A 29 2.75 7.84 9.63
CA HIS A 29 2.54 8.31 11.00
C HIS A 29 3.80 8.16 11.85
N LEU A 30 4.49 7.02 11.79
CA LEU A 30 5.75 6.81 12.50
C LEU A 30 6.84 7.79 12.04
N LYS A 31 6.90 8.10 10.73
CA LYS A 31 7.78 9.16 10.18
C LYS A 31 7.43 10.53 10.74
N ALA A 32 6.15 10.91 10.74
CA ALA A 32 5.69 12.18 11.26
C ALA A 32 5.99 12.35 12.76
N TYR A 33 5.97 11.25 13.51
CA TYR A 33 6.34 11.21 14.93
C TYR A 33 7.85 11.09 15.19
N GLY A 34 8.67 10.90 14.16
CA GLY A 34 10.12 10.72 14.30
C GLY A 34 10.52 9.41 14.98
N ILE A 35 9.68 8.37 14.88
CA ILE A 35 9.89 7.06 15.55
C ILE A 35 9.84 5.88 14.57
N LEU A 36 10.17 6.12 13.29
CA LEU A 36 10.18 5.08 12.25
C LEU A 36 11.20 3.98 12.55
N ASP A 37 12.32 4.34 13.17
CA ASP A 37 13.39 3.44 13.62
C ASP A 37 12.88 2.31 14.53
N MET A 38 11.76 2.52 15.25
CA MET A 38 11.16 1.50 16.12
C MET A 38 10.71 0.22 15.39
N ILE A 39 10.48 0.29 14.07
CA ILE A 39 10.09 -0.88 13.24
C ILE A 39 11.20 -1.33 12.29
N LEU A 40 12.29 -0.58 12.19
CA LEU A 40 13.42 -0.90 11.31
C LEU A 40 14.37 -1.87 11.99
N GLU A 41 15.27 -2.45 11.20
CA GLU A 41 16.38 -3.24 11.74
C GLU A 41 17.38 -2.29 12.44
N PRO A 42 17.83 -2.59 13.67
CA PRO A 42 18.88 -1.81 14.31
C PRO A 42 20.13 -1.84 13.43
N SER A 43 20.80 -0.70 13.28
CA SER A 43 22.12 -0.68 12.64
C SER A 43 23.09 -1.51 13.48
N GLN A 44 23.90 -2.34 12.82
CA GLN A 44 24.84 -3.27 13.47
C GLN A 44 26.10 -2.59 14.01
N ASP A 45 26.08 -1.26 14.18
CA ASP A 45 27.24 -0.52 14.63
C ASP A 45 27.55 -0.85 16.09
N VAL A 46 28.82 -1.19 16.35
CA VAL A 46 29.31 -1.55 17.68
C VAL A 46 29.24 -0.30 18.56
N LEU A 47 28.31 -0.31 19.51
CA LEU A 47 28.13 0.76 20.50
C LEU A 47 29.43 1.00 21.27
N THR A 48 29.89 2.24 21.24
CA THR A 48 30.95 2.75 22.11
C THR A 48 30.44 2.88 23.56
N VAL A 49 31.36 2.94 24.53
CA VAL A 49 31.03 3.01 25.97
C VAL A 49 30.19 4.27 26.31
N GLU A 50 30.38 5.36 25.56
CA GLU A 50 29.65 6.63 25.73
C GLU A 50 28.20 6.53 25.24
N GLU A 51 27.95 5.78 24.15
CA GLU A 51 26.60 5.53 23.63
C GLU A 51 25.79 4.62 24.57
N ALA A 52 26.44 3.73 25.32
CA ALA A 52 25.78 2.87 26.31
C ALA A 52 25.23 3.67 27.52
N GLN A 53 25.94 4.71 27.97
CA GLN A 53 25.45 5.61 29.04
C GLN A 53 24.36 6.56 28.53
N ALA A 54 24.48 7.06 27.30
CA ALA A 54 23.42 7.83 26.67
C ALA A 54 22.13 6.99 26.46
N LEU A 55 22.26 5.69 26.18
CA LEU A 55 21.13 4.76 26.01
C LEU A 55 20.33 4.54 27.29
N GLU A 56 20.98 4.51 28.46
CA GLU A 56 20.30 4.37 29.76
C GLU A 56 19.47 5.63 30.08
N ALA A 57 20.02 6.82 29.82
CA ALA A 57 19.32 8.09 29.96
C ALA A 57 18.13 8.22 28.98
N ASN A 58 18.23 7.60 27.80
CA ASN A 58 17.20 7.62 26.77
C ASN A 58 16.22 6.44 26.85
N ARG A 59 16.39 5.52 27.81
CA ARG A 59 15.58 4.29 27.93
C ARG A 59 14.09 4.59 28.11
N ALA A 60 13.75 5.55 28.96
CA ALA A 60 12.36 5.92 29.20
C ALA A 60 11.69 6.50 27.94
N ALA A 61 12.41 7.33 27.18
CA ALA A 61 11.93 7.87 25.91
C ALA A 61 11.78 6.76 24.85
N LEU A 62 12.72 5.81 24.79
CA LEU A 62 12.67 4.66 23.91
C LEU A 62 11.44 3.78 24.19
N GLU A 63 11.19 3.43 25.46
CA GLU A 63 10.01 2.64 25.84
C GLU A 63 8.70 3.39 25.54
N ALA A 64 8.67 4.71 25.74
CA ALA A 64 7.53 5.53 25.33
C ALA A 64 7.31 5.51 23.80
N ASN A 65 8.38 5.57 23.01
CA ASN A 65 8.31 5.49 21.55
C ASN A 65 7.86 4.11 21.06
N LYS A 66 8.33 3.02 21.70
CA LYS A 66 7.84 1.67 21.44
C LYS A 66 6.36 1.54 21.74
N ALA A 67 5.91 2.04 22.89
CA ALA A 67 4.51 2.02 23.27
C ALA A 67 3.64 2.80 22.27
N LYS A 68 4.07 4.00 21.86
CA LYS A 68 3.39 4.80 20.82
C LYS A 68 3.25 4.03 19.51
N ALA A 69 4.32 3.38 19.05
CA ALA A 69 4.30 2.59 17.82
C ALA A 69 3.32 1.41 17.92
N ILE A 70 3.33 0.68 19.04
CA ILE A 70 2.38 -0.43 19.27
C ILE A 70 0.95 0.07 19.27
N ILE A 71 0.64 1.13 20.03
CA ILE A 71 -0.72 1.69 20.11
C ILE A 71 -1.22 2.11 18.73
N LEU A 72 -0.39 2.81 17.94
CA LEU A 72 -0.73 3.22 16.59
C LEU A 72 -1.06 2.01 15.71
N MET A 73 -0.21 0.97 15.75
CA MET A 73 -0.40 -0.22 14.97
C MET A 73 -1.67 -0.96 15.38
N THR A 74 -1.82 -1.32 16.66
CA THR A 74 -2.91 -2.18 17.14
C THR A 74 -4.26 -1.48 17.09
N ARG A 75 -4.35 -0.17 17.40
CA ARG A 75 -5.60 0.61 17.27
C ARG A 75 -6.18 0.56 15.86
N HIS A 76 -5.33 0.38 14.85
CA HIS A 76 -5.73 0.32 13.45
C HIS A 76 -5.77 -1.13 12.93
N MET A 77 -6.00 -2.12 13.78
CA MET A 77 -6.26 -3.51 13.39
C MET A 77 -7.67 -3.92 13.76
N ASP A 78 -8.20 -4.92 13.07
CA ASP A 78 -9.38 -5.66 13.54
C ASP A 78 -9.17 -6.24 14.95
N ASP A 79 -10.25 -6.26 15.75
CA ASP A 79 -10.23 -6.70 17.15
C ASP A 79 -9.64 -8.11 17.33
N SER A 80 -9.88 -9.02 16.37
CA SER A 80 -9.31 -10.37 16.43
C SER A 80 -7.78 -10.38 16.30
N LEU A 81 -7.23 -9.52 15.44
CA LEU A 81 -5.78 -9.33 15.30
C LEU A 81 -5.20 -8.64 16.52
N GLN A 82 -5.91 -7.68 17.10
CA GLN A 82 -5.50 -7.03 18.36
C GLN A 82 -5.35 -8.08 19.47
N TYR A 83 -6.32 -8.99 19.62
CA TYR A 83 -6.27 -10.05 20.62
C TYR A 83 -5.12 -11.03 20.37
N GLU A 84 -4.92 -11.47 19.12
CA GLU A 84 -3.85 -12.39 18.75
C GLU A 84 -2.46 -11.82 19.07
N TYR A 85 -2.28 -10.52 18.83
CA TYR A 85 -0.99 -9.86 18.98
C TYR A 85 -0.81 -9.07 20.29
N MET A 86 -1.77 -9.13 21.23
CA MET A 86 -1.74 -8.36 22.49
C MET A 86 -0.48 -8.58 23.33
N ASN A 87 0.15 -9.75 23.20
CA ASN A 87 1.36 -10.11 23.95
C ASN A 87 2.67 -9.59 23.30
N LYS A 88 2.63 -9.08 22.07
CA LYS A 88 3.82 -8.55 21.38
C LYS A 88 4.09 -7.11 21.82
N LYS A 89 4.87 -6.98 22.89
CA LYS A 89 5.31 -5.69 23.47
C LYS A 89 6.47 -5.01 22.73
N ASP A 90 6.96 -5.61 21.64
CA ASP A 90 8.00 -5.02 20.81
C ASP A 90 7.43 -4.66 19.43
N PRO A 91 7.46 -3.37 19.02
CA PRO A 91 6.85 -2.91 17.78
C PRO A 91 7.47 -3.56 16.54
N ARG A 92 8.79 -3.79 16.54
CA ARG A 92 9.48 -4.46 15.43
C ARG A 92 9.04 -5.91 15.28
N ARG A 93 8.97 -6.68 16.38
CA ARG A 93 8.47 -8.06 16.35
C ARG A 93 7.02 -8.14 15.87
N LEU A 94 6.18 -7.18 16.26
CA LEU A 94 4.83 -7.06 15.74
C LEU A 94 4.83 -6.80 14.23
N TRP A 95 5.61 -5.81 13.79
CA TRP A 95 5.74 -5.42 12.38
C TRP A 95 6.18 -6.59 11.50
N VAL A 96 7.23 -7.31 11.91
CA VAL A 96 7.75 -8.48 11.18
C VAL A 96 6.72 -9.59 11.11
N SER A 97 6.05 -9.94 12.22
CA SER A 97 5.01 -10.99 12.22
C SER A 97 3.84 -10.66 11.30
N LEU A 98 3.39 -9.41 11.26
CA LEU A 98 2.34 -8.97 10.32
C LEU A 98 2.84 -9.03 8.88
N LYS A 99 4.08 -8.62 8.63
CA LYS A 99 4.72 -8.68 7.32
C LYS A 99 4.85 -10.11 6.82
N GLU A 100 5.24 -11.05 7.66
CA GLU A 100 5.34 -12.47 7.30
C GLU A 100 3.96 -13.07 7.00
N ARG A 101 2.98 -12.82 7.87
CA ARG A 101 1.61 -13.33 7.71
C ARG A 101 0.95 -12.84 6.42
N PHE A 102 1.14 -11.56 6.11
CA PHE A 102 0.50 -10.91 4.96
C PHE A 102 1.47 -10.67 3.79
N ALA A 103 2.65 -11.30 3.79
CA ALA A 103 3.64 -11.17 2.71
C ALA A 103 3.03 -11.59 1.36
N ASN A 104 2.22 -12.64 1.40
CA ASN A 104 1.50 -13.17 0.25
C ASN A 104 0.38 -12.24 -0.24
N VAL A 105 -0.14 -11.32 0.58
CA VAL A 105 -1.22 -10.38 0.19
C VAL A 105 -0.73 -9.43 -0.89
N ARG A 106 0.53 -9.01 -0.84
CA ARG A 106 1.12 -8.19 -1.92
C ARG A 106 1.19 -8.97 -3.23
N ASN A 107 1.60 -10.24 -3.16
CA ASN A 107 1.73 -11.09 -4.34
C ASN A 107 0.36 -11.47 -4.91
N SER A 108 -0.62 -11.83 -4.06
CA SER A 108 -1.98 -12.14 -4.49
C SER A 108 -2.70 -10.93 -5.05
N LEU A 109 -2.53 -9.74 -4.44
CA LEU A 109 -3.04 -8.49 -4.98
C LEU A 109 -2.42 -8.18 -6.34
N LEU A 110 -1.10 -8.38 -6.50
CA LEU A 110 -0.44 -8.15 -7.78
C LEU A 110 -0.98 -9.10 -8.87
N LEU A 111 -1.13 -10.38 -8.58
CA LEU A 111 -1.71 -11.36 -9.51
C LEU A 111 -3.15 -10.97 -9.91
N ASP A 112 -3.97 -10.58 -8.94
CA ASP A 112 -5.34 -10.13 -9.20
C ASP A 112 -5.38 -8.81 -10.00
N LEU A 113 -4.47 -7.88 -9.74
CA LEU A 113 -4.31 -6.65 -10.54
C LEU A 113 -3.85 -6.96 -11.96
N GLU A 114 -2.98 -7.94 -12.16
CA GLU A 114 -2.56 -8.39 -13.48
C GLU A 114 -3.75 -8.98 -14.24
N VAL A 115 -4.56 -9.84 -13.63
CA VAL A 115 -5.78 -10.37 -14.26
C VAL A 115 -6.72 -9.22 -14.64
N ARG A 116 -6.98 -8.29 -13.71
CA ARG A 116 -7.83 -7.10 -13.97
C ARG A 116 -7.26 -6.20 -15.07
N TRP A 117 -5.95 -6.03 -15.14
CA TRP A 117 -5.30 -5.28 -16.20
C TRP A 117 -5.48 -5.95 -17.56
N HIS A 118 -5.28 -7.27 -17.64
CA HIS A 118 -5.45 -8.01 -18.89
C HIS A 118 -6.91 -8.04 -19.36
N SER A 119 -7.87 -8.19 -18.44
CA SER A 119 -9.30 -8.21 -18.77
C SER A 119 -9.91 -6.83 -18.99
N LEU A 120 -9.22 -5.73 -18.64
CA LEU A 120 -9.74 -4.37 -18.80
C LEU A 120 -10.08 -4.10 -20.28
N SER A 121 -11.34 -3.79 -20.56
CA SER A 121 -11.87 -3.45 -21.88
C SER A 121 -12.73 -2.20 -21.84
N PHE A 122 -12.56 -1.29 -22.80
CA PHE A 122 -13.40 -0.09 -22.91
C PHE A 122 -14.89 -0.41 -23.05
N CYS A 123 -15.21 -1.51 -23.73
CA CYS A 123 -16.60 -1.94 -23.95
C CYS A 123 -17.36 -2.30 -22.66
N ASP A 124 -16.66 -2.55 -21.55
CA ASP A 124 -17.28 -2.85 -20.25
C ASP A 124 -17.76 -1.59 -19.51
N PHE A 125 -17.49 -0.39 -20.06
CA PHE A 125 -17.77 0.89 -19.42
C PHE A 125 -18.70 1.76 -20.26
N LYS A 126 -19.52 2.57 -19.59
CA LYS A 126 -20.48 3.48 -20.24
C LYS A 126 -19.84 4.75 -20.76
N SER A 127 -18.66 5.12 -20.24
CA SER A 127 -17.99 6.36 -20.58
C SER A 127 -16.46 6.22 -20.55
N VAL A 128 -15.79 7.12 -21.30
CA VAL A 128 -14.33 7.29 -21.27
C VAL A 128 -13.83 7.63 -19.87
N LEU A 129 -14.60 8.42 -19.12
CA LEU A 129 -14.22 8.80 -17.77
C LEU A 129 -14.18 7.60 -16.83
N ASP A 130 -15.19 6.72 -16.88
CA ASP A 130 -15.27 5.53 -16.02
C ASP A 130 -14.13 4.56 -16.32
N TYR A 131 -13.87 4.30 -17.61
CA TYR A 131 -12.74 3.48 -18.05
C TYR A 131 -11.41 4.06 -17.56
N ASN A 132 -11.16 5.35 -17.82
CA ASN A 132 -9.91 6.01 -17.45
C ASN A 132 -9.70 5.99 -15.93
N SER A 133 -10.75 6.25 -15.16
CA SER A 133 -10.71 6.18 -13.70
C SER A 133 -10.32 4.77 -13.22
N LYS A 134 -10.91 3.73 -13.81
CA LYS A 134 -10.56 2.34 -13.48
C LYS A 134 -9.13 1.98 -13.87
N ALA A 135 -8.69 2.40 -15.07
CA ALA A 135 -7.36 2.14 -15.58
C ALA A 135 -6.28 2.79 -14.70
N LEU A 136 -6.48 4.07 -14.33
CA LEU A 136 -5.61 4.79 -13.41
C LEU A 136 -5.60 4.16 -12.02
N HIS A 137 -6.76 3.72 -11.52
CA HIS A 137 -6.84 3.03 -10.25
C HIS A 137 -6.03 1.72 -10.24
N ILE A 138 -6.11 0.92 -11.31
CA ILE A 138 -5.31 -0.31 -11.46
C ILE A 138 -3.81 0.04 -11.54
N LYS A 139 -3.44 1.05 -12.35
CA LYS A 139 -2.06 1.56 -12.46
C LYS A 139 -1.48 1.91 -11.08
N SER A 140 -2.16 2.77 -10.31
CA SER A 140 -1.66 3.20 -8.99
C SER A 140 -1.52 2.04 -7.99
N LEU A 141 -2.39 1.03 -8.06
CA LEU A 141 -2.26 -0.16 -7.22
C LEU A 141 -1.10 -1.07 -7.66
N MET A 142 -0.84 -1.20 -8.96
CA MET A 142 0.33 -1.95 -9.47
C MET A 142 1.64 -1.27 -9.08
N GLU A 143 1.70 0.06 -9.18
CA GLU A 143 2.84 0.87 -8.72
C GLU A 143 3.08 0.70 -7.22
N LEU A 144 2.01 0.68 -6.40
CA LEU A 144 2.10 0.39 -4.98
C LEU A 144 2.67 -1.02 -4.70
N CYS A 145 2.36 -1.99 -5.56
CA CYS A 145 2.93 -3.33 -5.52
C CYS A 145 4.36 -3.41 -6.08
N GLY A 146 4.95 -2.29 -6.53
CA GLY A 146 6.30 -2.20 -7.09
C GLY A 146 6.41 -2.59 -8.56
N LYS A 147 5.28 -2.67 -9.28
CA LYS A 147 5.26 -2.89 -10.73
C LYS A 147 4.99 -1.57 -11.44
N GLU A 148 5.97 -1.09 -12.18
CA GLU A 148 5.86 0.15 -12.95
C GLU A 148 4.95 -0.06 -14.17
N ILE A 149 3.97 0.83 -14.34
CA ILE A 149 3.10 0.89 -15.51
C ILE A 149 3.25 2.29 -16.09
N ILE A 150 4.06 2.43 -17.14
CA ILE A 150 4.30 3.72 -17.79
C ILE A 150 3.08 4.17 -18.62
N ASP A 151 3.00 5.47 -18.91
CA ASP A 151 1.86 6.03 -19.66
C ASP A 151 1.72 5.41 -21.05
N ALA A 152 2.82 5.04 -21.71
CA ALA A 152 2.79 4.33 -22.98
C ALA A 152 2.02 3.00 -22.89
N MET A 153 2.21 2.23 -21.81
CA MET A 153 1.47 0.98 -21.59
C MET A 153 -0.02 1.23 -21.36
N LEU A 154 -0.37 2.32 -20.68
CA LEU A 154 -1.77 2.72 -20.47
C LEU A 154 -2.44 3.12 -21.80
N ILE A 155 -1.72 3.86 -22.65
CA ILE A 155 -2.18 4.23 -23.99
C ILE A 155 -2.35 2.98 -24.85
N GLU A 156 -1.35 2.12 -24.95
CA GLU A 156 -1.43 0.87 -25.71
C GLU A 156 -2.57 -0.01 -25.22
N LYS A 157 -2.73 -0.13 -23.89
CA LYS A 157 -3.84 -0.88 -23.30
C LYS A 157 -5.18 -0.28 -23.71
N THR A 158 -5.34 1.03 -23.67
CA THR A 158 -6.57 1.70 -24.12
C THR A 158 -6.85 1.43 -25.59
N LEU A 159 -5.84 1.60 -26.45
CA LEU A 159 -5.93 1.36 -27.88
C LEU A 159 -6.30 -0.10 -28.22
N SER A 160 -5.75 -1.07 -27.48
CA SER A 160 -6.03 -2.50 -27.67
C SER A 160 -7.48 -2.91 -27.38
N THR A 161 -8.24 -2.06 -26.68
CA THR A 161 -9.62 -2.35 -26.28
C THR A 161 -10.66 -1.80 -27.25
N PHE A 162 -10.24 -1.00 -28.24
CA PHE A 162 -11.17 -0.54 -29.27
C PHE A 162 -11.54 -1.69 -30.20
N PRO A 163 -12.83 -1.82 -30.56
CA PRO A 163 -13.25 -2.82 -31.55
C PRO A 163 -12.56 -2.55 -32.89
N VAL A 164 -12.22 -3.62 -33.61
CA VAL A 164 -11.52 -3.58 -34.91
C VAL A 164 -12.26 -2.68 -35.93
N SER A 165 -13.59 -2.63 -35.85
CA SER A 165 -14.42 -1.75 -36.67
C SER A 165 -14.11 -0.26 -36.45
N ALA A 166 -13.88 0.18 -35.21
CA ALA A 166 -13.52 1.56 -34.91
C ALA A 166 -12.13 1.92 -35.48
N LEU A 167 -11.17 0.98 -35.43
CA LEU A 167 -9.83 1.15 -36.00
C LEU A 167 -9.86 1.20 -37.54
N MET A 168 -10.76 0.45 -38.18
CA MET A 168 -10.94 0.44 -39.64
C MET A 168 -11.56 1.76 -40.14
N VAL A 169 -12.54 2.29 -39.42
CA VAL A 169 -13.15 3.59 -39.76
C VAL A 169 -12.11 4.71 -39.74
N THR A 170 -11.18 4.73 -38.78
CA THR A 170 -10.12 5.74 -38.74
C THR A 170 -9.14 5.61 -39.92
N LYS A 171 -8.88 4.39 -40.41
CA LYS A 171 -8.04 4.17 -41.60
C LYS A 171 -8.69 4.70 -42.87
N ASN A 172 -10.00 4.50 -43.04
CA ASN A 172 -10.71 4.94 -44.23
C ASN A 172 -10.71 6.47 -44.36
N TYR A 173 -10.99 7.22 -43.28
CA TYR A 173 -10.91 8.69 -43.31
C TYR A 173 -9.50 9.23 -43.56
N ARG A 174 -8.43 8.49 -43.21
CA ARG A 174 -7.05 8.92 -43.49
C ARG A 174 -6.67 8.76 -44.96
N ILE A 175 -7.30 7.83 -45.68
CA ILE A 175 -7.04 7.60 -47.11
C ILE A 175 -7.72 8.70 -47.93
N ASP A 176 -8.95 9.07 -47.58
CA ASP A 176 -9.75 10.07 -48.32
C ASP A 176 -9.22 11.51 -48.18
N VAL A 177 -8.44 11.82 -47.14
CA VAL A 177 -7.81 13.15 -46.96
C VAL A 177 -6.51 13.29 -47.78
N THR A 178 -5.97 12.18 -48.28
CA THR A 178 -4.73 12.16 -49.09
C THR A 178 -4.95 11.87 -50.58
N ALA A 179 -6.21 11.78 -51.01
CA ALA A 179 -6.63 11.64 -52.41
C ALA A 179 -7.11 12.99 -52.96
#